data_AF-A0A951C7C7-F1
#
_entry.id   AF-A0A951C7C7-F1
#
_cell.length_a   1.000
_cell.length_b   1.000
_cell.length_c   1.000
_cell.angle_alpha   90.00
_cell.angle_beta   90.00
_cell.angle_gamma   90.00
#
_symmetry.space_group_name_H-M   'P 1'
#
loop_
_entity.id
_entity.type
_entity.pdbx_description
1 polymer ?
#
loop_
_entity_poly.entity_id
_entity_poly.type
_entity_poly.pdbx_seq_one_letter_code
_entity_poly.pdbx_strand_id
1 'polypeptide(L)'
;IFYDLGNFIYNVPPTLSYIDEPMSWESAVAYVQFQGRNLVSISFRPIVLNYVGEGQPDMHNPYNSNQFLHTRGLPAPATGARAIYILERLAELSKQFGTKFQIAGETAEIRLK
;
A
#
# COMPACT_ATOMS: atom_id res chain seq x y z
N ILE A 1 -8.00 -7.28 -4.74
CA ILE A 1 -8.09 -6.49 -3.49
C ILE A 1 -7.56 -7.39 -2.38
N PHE A 2 -6.42 -7.07 -1.79
CA PHE A 2 -5.82 -7.89 -0.73
C PHE A 2 -6.57 -7.65 0.58
N TYR A 3 -7.48 -8.57 0.91
CA TYR A 3 -8.11 -8.66 2.22
C TYR A 3 -7.60 -9.94 2.89
N ASP A 4 -6.42 -9.89 3.49
CA ASP A 4 -6.14 -10.62 4.74
C ASP A 4 -4.77 -10.21 5.29
N LEU A 5 -4.75 -9.30 6.26
CA LEU A 5 -3.58 -9.00 7.08
C LEU A 5 -3.74 -9.57 8.50
N GLY A 6 -4.71 -10.46 8.74
CA GLY A 6 -5.51 -10.33 9.94
C GLY A 6 -5.51 -11.45 10.98
N ASN A 7 -4.55 -12.39 11.02
CA ASN A 7 -4.58 -13.38 12.12
C ASN A 7 -3.24 -13.71 12.79
N PHE A 8 -2.16 -13.89 12.03
CA PHE A 8 -0.90 -14.34 12.64
C PHE A 8 -0.13 -13.24 13.40
N ILE A 9 -0.33 -11.95 13.06
CA ILE A 9 0.46 -10.86 13.64
C ILE A 9 0.13 -10.58 15.12
N TYR A 10 -1.06 -10.99 15.58
CA TYR A 10 -1.52 -10.77 16.96
C TYR A 10 -1.07 -11.87 17.94
N ASN A 11 -0.44 -12.94 17.44
CA ASN A 11 0.03 -14.08 18.25
C ASN A 11 1.55 -14.09 18.45
N VAL A 12 2.27 -13.11 17.91
CA VAL A 12 3.73 -12.96 18.07
C VAL A 12 4.05 -11.85 19.08
N PRO A 13 5.18 -11.94 19.82
CA PRO A 13 5.58 -10.90 20.76
C PRO A 13 5.60 -9.50 20.10
N PRO A 14 5.16 -8.42 20.79
CA PRO A 14 5.02 -7.07 20.22
C PRO A 14 6.30 -6.51 19.58
N THR A 15 7.47 -6.98 20.00
CA THR A 15 8.77 -6.58 19.44
C THR A 15 9.08 -7.18 18.07
N LEU A 16 8.30 -8.14 17.60
CA LEU A 16 8.44 -8.81 16.28
C LEU A 16 7.39 -8.37 15.27
N SER A 17 6.35 -7.68 15.72
CA SER A 17 5.31 -7.18 14.84
C SER A 17 5.72 -5.79 14.37
N TYR A 18 6.43 -5.70 13.25
CA TYR A 18 6.79 -4.46 12.55
C TYR A 18 5.56 -3.68 12.01
N ILE A 19 4.41 -3.80 12.69
CA ILE A 19 3.15 -3.15 12.33
C ILE A 19 3.29 -1.63 12.41
N ASP A 20 4.27 -1.13 13.14
CA ASP A 20 4.50 0.30 13.29
C ASP A 20 5.46 0.84 12.23
N GLU A 21 6.12 -0.04 11.45
CA GLU A 21 6.99 0.39 10.37
C GLU A 21 6.16 1.00 9.23
N PRO A 22 6.49 2.22 8.77
CA PRO A 22 5.74 2.88 7.70
C PRO A 22 5.59 2.04 6.43
N MET A 23 6.57 1.18 6.14
CA MET A 23 6.56 0.29 4.97
C MET A 23 5.41 -0.73 4.99
N SER A 24 4.99 -1.19 6.17
CA SER A 24 3.87 -2.13 6.35
C SER A 24 2.52 -1.53 5.93
N TRP A 25 2.43 -0.20 5.84
CA TRP A 25 1.23 0.56 5.49
C TRP A 25 1.33 1.21 4.10
N GLU A 26 2.26 0.75 3.26
CA GLU A 26 2.45 1.27 1.91
C GLU A 26 2.12 0.21 0.86
N SER A 27 1.47 0.63 -0.21
CA SER A 27 1.13 -0.25 -1.32
C SER A 27 1.04 0.54 -2.62
N ALA A 28 0.61 -0.11 -3.70
CA ALA A 28 0.28 0.54 -4.96
C ALA A 28 -0.97 -0.08 -5.57
N VAL A 29 -1.81 0.76 -6.15
CA VAL A 29 -2.94 0.32 -6.99
C VAL A 29 -2.43 0.18 -8.41
N ALA A 30 -2.57 -1.02 -8.98
CA ALA A 30 -2.26 -1.30 -10.37
C ALA A 30 -3.50 -1.04 -11.24
N TYR A 31 -3.33 -0.22 -12.28
CA TYR A 31 -4.29 -0.04 -13.35
C TYR A 31 -3.78 -0.82 -14.56
N VAL A 32 -4.64 -1.65 -15.11
CA VAL A 32 -4.30 -2.59 -16.18
C VAL A 32 -5.26 -2.34 -17.32
N GLN A 33 -4.74 -1.94 -18.48
CA GLN A 33 -5.56 -1.65 -19.66
C GLN A 33 -5.43 -2.77 -20.68
N PHE A 34 -6.57 -3.23 -21.20
CA PHE A 34 -6.64 -4.21 -22.26
C PHE A 34 -7.30 -3.63 -23.51
N GLN A 35 -6.83 -4.08 -24.66
CA GLN A 35 -7.52 -3.93 -25.94
C GLN A 35 -7.84 -5.34 -26.47
N GLY A 36 -9.11 -5.74 -26.35
CA GLY A 36 -9.51 -7.13 -26.59
C GLY A 36 -8.83 -8.07 -25.59
N ARG A 37 -8.02 -9.00 -26.09
CA ARG A 37 -7.21 -9.93 -25.27
C ARG A 37 -5.78 -9.46 -25.03
N ASN A 38 -5.39 -8.33 -25.61
CA ASN A 38 -4.03 -7.82 -25.53
C ASN A 38 -3.94 -6.84 -24.37
N LEU A 39 -3.01 -7.09 -23.45
CA LEU A 39 -2.61 -6.13 -22.45
C LEU A 39 -1.85 -4.99 -23.14
N VAL A 40 -2.28 -3.74 -22.96
CA VAL A 40 -1.68 -2.57 -23.65
C VAL A 40 -0.95 -1.61 -22.71
N SER A 41 -1.32 -1.56 -21.43
CA SER A 41 -0.56 -0.81 -20.42
C SER A 41 -0.79 -1.35 -19.02
N ILE A 42 0.22 -1.18 -18.16
CA ILE A 42 0.07 -1.29 -16.72
C ILE A 42 0.65 -0.01 -16.11
N SER A 43 -0.13 0.68 -15.29
CA SER A 43 0.34 1.80 -14.49
C SER A 43 0.08 1.58 -13.00
N PHE A 44 0.84 2.24 -12.15
CA PHE A 44 0.81 2.11 -10.71
C PHE A 44 0.65 3.48 -10.08
N ARG A 45 -0.29 3.57 -9.14
CA ARG A 45 -0.41 4.72 -8.24
C ARG A 45 -0.08 4.27 -6.81
N PRO A 46 0.97 4.81 -6.18
CA PRO A 46 1.32 4.45 -4.82
C PRO A 46 0.24 4.96 -3.85
N ILE A 47 -0.03 4.18 -2.81
CA ILE A 47 -0.98 4.51 -1.75
C ILE A 47 -0.34 4.29 -0.39
N VAL A 48 -0.80 5.06 0.59
CA VAL A 48 -0.50 4.87 2.01
C VAL A 48 -1.81 4.55 2.72
N LEU A 49 -1.78 3.52 3.54
CA LEU A 49 -2.85 3.21 4.48
C LEU A 49 -2.63 4.02 5.75
N ASN A 50 -3.69 4.60 6.29
CA ASN A 50 -3.58 5.41 7.48
C ASN A 50 -3.19 4.58 8.71
N TYR A 51 -1.91 4.59 9.08
CA TYR A 51 -1.39 3.82 10.22
C TYR A 51 -2.04 4.24 11.55
N VAL A 52 -2.30 5.53 11.74
CA VAL A 52 -2.93 6.06 12.96
C VAL A 52 -4.26 6.69 12.58
N GLY A 53 -5.36 6.11 13.06
CA GLY A 53 -6.69 6.68 12.89
C GLY A 53 -6.78 8.12 13.41
N GLU A 54 -7.66 8.91 12.83
CA GLU A 54 -7.96 10.26 13.29
C GLU A 54 -8.74 10.23 14.61
N GLY A 55 -8.42 11.16 15.51
CA GLY A 55 -9.03 11.23 16.84
C GLY A 55 -8.35 10.32 17.87
N GLN A 56 -8.99 10.16 19.02
CA GLN A 56 -8.46 9.34 20.12
C GLN A 56 -9.04 7.92 20.07
N PRO A 57 -8.22 6.87 20.25
CA PRO A 57 -8.74 5.54 20.47
C PRO A 57 -9.51 5.48 21.79
N ASP A 58 -10.60 4.71 21.84
CA ASP A 58 -11.30 4.44 23.09
C ASP A 58 -10.66 3.20 23.74
N MET A 59 -9.91 3.43 24.81
CA MET A 59 -9.24 2.36 25.56
C MET A 59 -10.13 1.74 26.65
N HIS A 60 -11.32 2.30 26.89
CA HIS A 60 -12.20 1.91 27.98
C HIS A 60 -13.37 1.04 27.51
N ASN A 61 -13.79 1.18 26.24
CA ASN A 61 -14.83 0.35 25.65
C ASN A 61 -14.35 -0.32 24.35
N PRO A 62 -14.05 -1.64 24.38
CA PRO A 62 -13.56 -2.37 23.21
C PRO A 62 -14.63 -2.54 22.11
N TYR A 63 -15.90 -2.23 22.38
CA TYR A 63 -16.99 -2.32 21.41
C TYR A 63 -17.40 -0.95 20.85
N ASN A 64 -16.72 0.13 21.26
CA ASN A 64 -17.05 1.46 20.75
C ASN A 64 -16.60 1.60 19.29
N SER A 65 -17.50 2.06 18.43
CA SER A 65 -17.22 2.38 17.03
C SER A 65 -16.92 3.87 16.91
N ASN A 66 -15.64 4.23 16.90
CA ASN A 66 -15.19 5.63 16.90
C ASN A 66 -14.42 6.00 15.63
N GLN A 67 -14.20 7.31 15.41
CA GLN A 67 -13.52 7.82 14.21
C GLN A 67 -12.13 7.22 14.02
N PHE A 68 -11.40 6.97 15.11
CA PHE A 68 -10.08 6.33 15.05
C PHE A 68 -10.17 4.96 14.35
N LEU A 69 -11.12 4.12 14.74
CA LEU A 69 -11.32 2.81 14.11
C LEU A 69 -11.83 2.92 12.67
N HIS A 70 -12.68 3.92 12.37
CA HIS A 70 -13.21 4.12 11.02
C HIS A 70 -12.16 4.62 10.01
N THR A 71 -11.13 5.32 10.49
CA THR A 71 -10.15 5.98 9.63
C THR A 71 -8.80 5.27 9.58
N ARG A 72 -8.47 4.43 10.57
CA ARG A 72 -7.27 3.61 10.54
C ARG A 72 -7.35 2.61 9.38
N GLY A 73 -6.30 2.55 8.57
CA GLY A 73 -6.21 1.69 7.40
C GLY A 73 -6.89 2.23 6.14
N LEU A 74 -7.54 3.40 6.20
CA LEU A 74 -8.08 4.02 4.99
C LEU A 74 -6.94 4.36 4.00
N PRO A 75 -7.06 3.98 2.72
CA PRO A 75 -6.05 4.28 1.72
C PRO A 75 -6.16 5.72 1.22
N ALA A 76 -5.01 6.36 1.05
CA ALA A 76 -4.88 7.64 0.34
C ALA A 76 -3.72 7.57 -0.66
N PRO A 77 -3.77 8.31 -1.78
CA PRO A 77 -2.62 8.44 -2.67
C PRO A 77 -1.37 8.93 -1.92
N ALA A 78 -0.25 8.25 -2.13
CA ALA A 78 1.05 8.78 -1.71
C ALA A 78 1.43 9.95 -2.62
N THR A 79 2.12 10.95 -2.08
CA THR A 79 2.58 12.12 -2.83
C THR A 79 4.04 12.44 -2.56
N GLY A 80 4.65 13.27 -3.41
CA GLY A 80 6.01 13.77 -3.30
C GLY A 80 7.06 12.66 -3.20
N ALA A 81 8.07 12.88 -2.34
CA ALA A 81 9.18 11.95 -2.14
C ALA A 81 8.71 10.55 -1.69
N ARG A 82 7.61 10.46 -0.95
CA ARG A 82 7.07 9.18 -0.47
C ARG A 82 6.50 8.35 -1.61
N ALA A 83 5.80 8.98 -2.55
CA ALA A 83 5.31 8.31 -3.75
C ALA A 83 6.47 7.69 -4.55
N ILE A 84 7.52 8.49 -4.77
CA ILE A 84 8.72 8.06 -5.50
C ILE A 84 9.38 6.88 -4.80
N TYR A 85 9.60 6.97 -3.49
CA TYR A 85 10.22 5.90 -2.71
C TYR A 85 9.45 4.57 -2.80
N ILE A 86 8.12 4.60 -2.71
CA ILE A 86 7.28 3.39 -2.85
C ILE A 86 7.44 2.79 -4.25
N LEU A 87 7.43 3.62 -5.29
CA LEU A 87 7.55 3.18 -6.68
C LEU A 87 8.95 2.65 -7.01
N GLU A 88 10.01 3.26 -6.49
CA GLU A 88 11.39 2.79 -6.61
C GLU A 88 11.58 1.43 -5.93
N ARG A 89 11.05 1.28 -4.71
CA ARG A 89 11.04 -0.01 -4.01
C ARG A 89 10.29 -1.07 -4.79
N LEU A 90 9.11 -0.76 -5.32
CA LEU A 90 8.34 -1.67 -6.15
C LEU A 90 9.11 -2.08 -7.43
N ALA A 91 9.76 -1.11 -8.08
CA ALA A 91 10.58 -1.35 -9.26
C ALA A 91 11.77 -2.27 -8.93
N GLU A 92 12.47 -2.02 -7.83
CA GLU A 92 13.60 -2.84 -7.38
C GLU A 92 13.19 -4.31 -7.15
N LEU A 93 12.13 -4.52 -6.37
CA LEU A 93 11.60 -5.86 -6.07
C LEU A 93 11.13 -6.60 -7.33
N SER A 94 10.71 -5.86 -8.35
CA SER A 94 10.22 -6.41 -9.61
C SER A 94 11.32 -6.76 -10.63
N LYS A 95 12.57 -6.33 -10.42
CA LYS A 95 13.69 -6.57 -11.35
C LYS A 95 13.93 -8.06 -11.60
N GLN A 96 13.80 -8.90 -10.57
CA GLN A 96 13.98 -10.35 -10.67
C GLN A 96 13.01 -11.02 -11.65
N PHE A 97 11.86 -10.40 -11.91
CA PHE A 97 10.87 -10.87 -12.87
C PHE A 97 11.07 -10.28 -14.29
N GLY A 98 12.17 -9.55 -14.51
CA GLY A 98 12.46 -8.92 -15.81
C GLY A 98 11.57 -7.73 -16.15
N THR A 99 10.85 -7.18 -15.16
CA THR A 99 9.94 -6.05 -15.36
C THR A 99 10.71 -4.74 -15.35
N LYS A 100 10.43 -3.85 -16.31
CA LYS A 100 11.04 -2.52 -16.40
C LYS A 100 10.00 -1.44 -16.11
N PHE A 101 10.14 -0.81 -14.96
CA PHE A 101 9.33 0.33 -14.56
C PHE A 101 9.88 1.63 -15.15
N GLN A 102 8.97 2.54 -15.49
CA GLN A 102 9.26 3.93 -15.79
C GLN A 102 8.52 4.78 -14.77
N ILE A 103 9.26 5.48 -13.91
CA ILE A 103 8.66 6.36 -12.90
C ILE A 103 8.53 7.75 -13.52
N ALA A 104 7.31 8.28 -13.49
CA ALA A 104 6.96 9.61 -13.99
C ALA A 104 6.16 10.35 -12.90
N GLY A 105 6.86 11.16 -12.12
CA GLY A 105 6.29 11.86 -10.98
C GLY A 105 5.79 10.87 -9.91
N GLU A 106 4.49 10.92 -9.61
CA GLU A 106 3.84 10.11 -8.58
C GLU A 106 3.19 8.84 -9.12
N THR A 107 3.54 8.45 -10.35
CA THR A 107 3.05 7.23 -11.00
C THR A 107 4.19 6.46 -11.62
N ALA A 108 4.00 5.17 -11.85
CA ALA A 108 4.93 4.37 -12.64
C ALA A 108 4.20 3.52 -13.68
N GLU A 109 4.87 3.25 -14.79
CA GLU A 109 4.35 2.41 -15.87
C GLU A 109 5.30 1.24 -16.16
N ILE A 110 4.75 0.10 -16.58
CA ILE A 110 5.55 -1.01 -17.11
C ILE A 110 5.59 -0.90 -18.62
N ARG A 111 6.80 -0.95 -19.19
CA ARG A 111 6.95 -1.15 -20.64
C ARG A 111 6.63 -2.58 -21.01
N LEU A 112 5.52 -2.76 -21.72
CA LEU A 112 5.18 -4.02 -22.37
C LEU A 112 6.08 -4.22 -23.60
N LYS A 113 6.38 -5.48 -23.93
CA LYS A 113 7.21 -5.85 -25.08
C LYS A 113 6.40 -5.94 -26.35
#